data_AF-A0A3N5UEZ4-F1
#
_entry.id   AF-A0A3N5UEZ4-F1
#
_cell.length_a   1.000
_cell.length_b   1.000
_cell.length_c   1.000
_cell.angle_alpha   90.00
_cell.angle_beta   90.00
_cell.angle_gamma   90.00
#
_symmetry.space_group_name_H-M   'P 1'
#
loop_
_entity.id
_entity.type
_entity.pdbx_description
1 polymer ?
#
loop_
_entity_poly.entity_id
_entity_poly.type
_entity_poly.pdbx_seq_one_letter_code
_entity_poly.pdbx_strand_id
1 'polypeptide(L)' 'MDTCELMHKCRFLNEKIADLPLVVHIMKKTFCTGSKGHCARYIIFRALGNDGLPPDLFPNHLYRAHEILSGFHGLIR' A
#
# COMPACT_ATOMS: atom_id res chain seq x y z
N MET A 1 -16.76 2.91 -9.08
CA MET A 1 -15.31 3.25 -9.12
C MET A 1 -14.85 3.36 -7.69
N ASP A 2 -14.14 2.36 -7.20
CA ASP A 2 -13.57 2.37 -5.85
C ASP A 2 -12.54 3.47 -5.72
N THR A 3 -12.94 4.61 -5.15
CA THR A 3 -12.01 5.69 -4.81
C THR A 3 -11.05 5.17 -3.74
N CYS A 4 -9.77 5.04 -4.07
CA CYS A 4 -8.74 4.69 -3.10
C CYS A 4 -8.48 5.89 -2.17
N GLU A 5 -8.82 5.74 -0.90
CA GLU A 5 -8.69 6.77 0.15
C GLU A 5 -7.22 7.14 0.39
N LEU A 6 -6.30 6.22 0.08
CA LEU A 6 -4.86 6.42 0.20
C LEU A 6 -4.27 7.22 -0.97
N MET A 7 -5.01 7.48 -2.05
CA MET A 7 -4.44 7.94 -3.33
C MET A 7 -3.61 9.24 -3.22
N HIS A 8 -4.08 10.21 -2.44
CA HIS A 8 -3.35 11.47 -2.21
C HIS A 8 -2.21 11.37 -1.20
N LYS A 9 -2.28 10.38 -0.29
CA LYS A 9 -1.33 10.18 0.81
C LYS A 9 -0.35 9.01 0.55
N CYS A 10 -0.48 8.33 -0.58
CA CYS A 10 0.29 7.14 -0.88
C CYS A 10 1.73 7.54 -1.22
N ARG A 11 2.65 7.37 -0.27
CA ARG A 11 4.09 7.62 -0.49
C ARG A 11 4.63 6.90 -1.71
N PHE A 12 4.17 5.67 -2.01
CA PHE A 12 4.56 4.97 -3.23
C PHE A 12 4.18 5.74 -4.51
N LEU A 13 2.98 6.35 -4.57
CA LEU A 13 2.58 7.15 -5.71
C LEU A 13 3.29 8.51 -5.75
N ASN A 14 3.60 9.12 -4.61
CA ASN A 14 4.14 10.48 -4.58
C ASN A 14 5.67 10.51 -4.68
N GLU A 15 6.36 9.57 -4.05
CA GLU A 15 7.83 9.58 -3.90
C GLU A 15 8.52 8.70 -4.94
N LYS A 16 7.94 7.56 -5.33
CA LYS A 16 8.59 6.63 -6.27
C LYS A 16 8.39 6.96 -7.75
N ILE A 17 7.59 7.99 -8.10
CA ILE A 17 7.42 8.42 -9.50
C ILE A 17 8.72 8.96 -10.08
N ALA A 18 9.51 9.67 -9.28
CA ALA A 18 10.77 10.26 -9.73
C ALA A 18 11.78 9.17 -10.17
N ASP A 19 11.85 8.07 -9.42
CA ASP A 19 12.78 6.98 -9.70
C ASP A 19 12.22 5.95 -10.70
N LEU A 20 10.93 5.63 -10.62
CA LEU A 20 10.33 4.47 -11.31
C LEU A 20 8.95 4.79 -11.93
N PRO A 21 8.86 5.77 -12.85
CA PRO A 21 7.58 6.29 -13.35
C PRO A 21 6.70 5.22 -14.03
N LEU A 22 7.31 4.32 -14.81
CA LEU A 22 6.59 3.25 -15.50
C LEU A 22 5.99 2.24 -14.49
N VAL A 23 6.78 1.84 -13.49
CA VAL A 23 6.33 0.91 -12.44
C VAL A 23 5.16 1.53 -11.67
N VAL A 24 5.28 2.81 -11.29
CA VAL A 24 4.19 3.50 -10.60
C VAL A 24 2.93 3.57 -11.46
N HIS A 25 3.05 3.86 -12.76
CA HIS A 25 1.90 3.91 -13.66
C HIS A 25 1.17 2.57 -13.75
N ILE A 26 1.91 1.47 -13.96
CA ILE A 26 1.34 0.12 -14.03
C ILE A 26 0.66 -0.23 -12.70
N MET A 27 1.35 -0.02 -11.58
CA MET A 27 0.81 -0.34 -10.25
C MET A 27 -0.43 0.50 -9.92
N LYS A 28 -0.44 1.79 -10.27
CA LYS A 28 -1.61 2.66 -10.11
C LYS A 28 -2.81 2.12 -10.91
N LYS A 29 -2.58 1.73 -12.16
CA LYS A 29 -3.64 1.18 -13.02
C LYS A 29 -4.20 -0.14 -12.46
N THR A 30 -3.32 -1.04 -12.01
CA THR A 30 -3.71 -2.35 -11.46
C THR A 30 -4.43 -2.24 -10.12
N PHE A 31 -3.88 -1.47 -9.19
CA PHE A 31 -4.30 -1.50 -7.79
C PHE A 31 -5.15 -0.30 -7.38
N CYS A 32 -4.89 0.91 -7.89
CA CYS A 32 -5.65 2.09 -7.48
C CYS A 32 -6.96 2.25 -8.27
N THR A 33 -6.94 1.94 -9.58
CA THR A 33 -8.14 2.02 -10.43
C THR A 33 -8.77 0.66 -10.75
N GLY A 34 -8.04 -0.43 -10.55
CA GLY A 34 -8.54 -1.80 -10.72
C GLY A 34 -9.10 -2.34 -9.40
N SER A 35 -8.25 -2.97 -8.58
CA SER A 35 -8.68 -3.60 -7.33
C SER A 35 -7.82 -3.19 -6.14
N LYS A 36 -8.27 -2.16 -5.41
CA LYS A 36 -7.57 -1.66 -4.21
C LYS A 36 -7.51 -2.71 -3.09
N GLY A 37 -8.48 -3.62 -3.02
CA GLY A 37 -8.50 -4.73 -2.08
C GLY A 37 -7.32 -5.69 -2.22
N HIS A 38 -6.65 -5.73 -3.37
CA HIS A 38 -5.43 -6.52 -3.60
C HIS A 38 -4.14 -5.70 -3.45
N CYS A 39 -4.23 -4.44 -3.01
CA CYS A 39 -3.07 -3.62 -2.77
C CYS A 39 -2.55 -3.83 -1.34
N ALA A 40 -1.34 -4.35 -1.20
CA ALA A 40 -0.65 -4.54 0.07
C ALA A 40 -0.66 -3.27 0.94
N ARG A 41 -0.39 -2.11 0.34
CA ARG A 41 -0.41 -0.82 1.04
C ARG A 41 -1.82 -0.42 1.49
N TYR A 42 -2.85 -0.72 0.69
CA TYR A 42 -4.23 -0.41 1.08
C TYR A 42 -4.69 -1.31 2.23
N ILE A 43 -4.37 -2.61 2.18
CA ILE A 43 -4.69 -3.58 3.22
C ILE A 43 -4.09 -3.14 4.57
N ILE A 44 -2.81 -2.79 4.60
CA ILE A 44 -2.17 -2.28 5.82
C ILE A 44 -2.79 -0.96 6.27
N PHE A 45 -3.01 -0.02 5.35
CA PHE A 45 -3.63 1.26 5.69
C PHE A 45 -5.00 1.09 6.35
N ARG A 46 -5.80 0.13 5.89
CA ARG A 46 -7.11 -0.18 6.45
C ARG A 46 -7.05 -0.80 7.85
N ALA A 47 -5.95 -1.47 8.19
CA ALA A 47 -5.78 -2.12 9.48
C ALA A 47 -5.01 -1.25 10.51
N LEU A 48 -3.95 -0.57 10.07
CA LEU A 48 -2.98 0.13 10.93
C LEU A 48 -2.90 1.64 10.70
N GLY A 49 -3.63 2.18 9.71
CA GLY A 49 -3.50 3.57 9.30
C GLY A 49 -2.21 3.88 8.56
N ASN A 50 -1.86 5.16 8.46
CA ASN A 50 -0.74 5.63 7.64
C ASN A 50 0.64 5.32 8.26
N ASP A 51 0.71 5.27 9.59
CA ASP A 51 1.96 5.05 10.33
C ASP A 51 2.46 3.60 10.23
N GLY A 52 1.54 2.66 9.98
CA GLY A 52 1.88 1.25 9.76
C GLY A 52 2.46 0.94 8.39
N LEU A 53 2.58 1.91 7.46
CA LEU A 53 3.02 1.68 6.08
C LEU A 53 4.55 1.76 5.92
N PRO A 54 5.24 0.62 5.66
CA PRO A 54 6.66 0.66 5.39
C PRO A 54 6.97 1.42 4.10
N PRO A 55 8.10 2.16 4.06
CA PRO A 55 8.50 2.94 2.89
C PRO A 55 8.87 2.05 1.67
N ASP A 56 9.30 0.82 1.92
CA ASP A 56 9.73 -0.16 0.92
C ASP A 56 8.64 -1.19 0.57
N LEU A 57 7.41 -1.00 1.04
CA LEU A 57 6.28 -1.86 0.70
C LEU A 57 5.62 -1.44 -0.61
N PHE A 58 5.70 -2.30 -1.63
CA PHE A 58 5.06 -2.07 -2.93
C PHE A 58 3.62 -2.60 -2.96
N PRO A 59 2.76 -2.11 -3.85
CA PRO A 59 1.36 -2.54 -3.95
C PRO A 59 1.13 -4.04 -4.12
N ASN A 60 2.05 -4.75 -4.80
CA ASN A 60 1.96 -6.19 -5.07
C ASN A 60 2.56 -7.07 -3.96
N HIS A 61 3.10 -6.50 -2.87
CA HIS A 61 3.73 -7.26 -1.78
C HIS A 61 2.68 -7.81 -0.79
N LEU A 62 1.70 -8.57 -1.28
CA LEU A 62 0.59 -9.09 -0.47
C LEU A 62 1.07 -9.99 0.68
N TYR A 63 1.98 -10.91 0.39
CA TYR A 63 2.55 -11.81 1.41
C TYR A 63 3.19 -11.01 2.56
N ARG A 64 4.01 -10.00 2.23
CA ARG A 64 4.64 -9.13 3.23
C ARG A 64 3.62 -8.31 4.03
N ALA A 65 2.53 -7.87 3.40
CA ALA A 65 1.46 -7.21 4.14
C ALA A 65 0.82 -8.15 5.17
N HIS A 66 0.61 -9.42 4.82
CA HIS A 66 0.11 -10.41 5.78
C HIS A 66 1.13 -10.69 6.89
N GLU A 67 2.43 -10.74 6.61
CA GLU A 67 3.45 -10.86 7.65
C GLU A 67 3.42 -9.68 8.63
N ILE A 68 3.29 -8.45 8.11
CA ILE A 68 3.19 -7.25 8.95
C ILE A 68 1.93 -7.29 9.82
N LEU A 69 0.79 -7.67 9.25
CA LEU A 69 -0.47 -7.74 9.99
C LEU A 69 -0.53 -8.90 10.99
N SER A 70 0.07 -10.03 10.66
CA SER A 70 0.15 -11.19 11.56
C SER A 70 1.16 -10.97 12.69
N GLY A 71 2.26 -10.28 12.39
CA GLY A 71 3.25 -9.84 13.37
C GLY A 71 2.77 -8.67 14.24
N PHE A 72 1.71 -7.97 13.82
CA PHE A 72 1.01 -6.97 14.63
C PHE A 72 0.13 -7.63 15.70
N HIS A 73 0.75 -8.45 16.56
CA HIS A 73 0.24 -8.74 17.90
C HIS A 73 0.49 -7.47 18.72
N GLY A 74 -0.30 -6.43 18.41
CA GLY A 74 -0.01 -5.05 18.78
C GLY A 74 0.41 -4.96 20.24
N LEU A 75 1.50 -4.24 20.51
CA LEU A 75 1.78 -3.70 21.84
C LEU A 75 1.39 -4.68 22.94
N ILE A 76 2.12 -5.81 23.07
CA ILE A 76 1.95 -6.67 24.24
C ILE A 76 2.19 -5.77 25.46
N ARG A 77 1.06 -5.36 26.02
CA ARG A 77 0.88 -4.77 27.33
C ARG A 77 1.28 -5.76 28.40
#